data_AF-K9DP20-F1
#
_entry.id   AF-K9DP20-F1
#
_cell.length_a   1.000
_cell.length_b   1.000
_cell.length_c   1.000
_cell.angle_alpha   90.00
_cell.angle_beta   90.00
_cell.angle_gamma   90.00
#
_symmetry.space_group_name_H-M   'P 1'
#
loop_
_entity.id
_entity.type
_entity.pdbx_description
1 polymer ?
#
loop_
_entity_poly.entity_id
_entity_poly.type
_entity_poly.pdbx_seq_one_letter_code
_entity_poly.pdbx_strand_id
1 'polypeptide(L)' 'MVKVETVVCDIPVDLVMNTARDTLQTGEVGDGKIFVYDVEDSMRIRTGTRGTKAVTDDEV' A
#
# COMPACT_ATOMS: atom_id res chain seq x y z
N MET A 1 14.08 -9.02 9.24
CA MET A 1 12.89 -8.95 8.39
C MET A 1 12.15 -7.67 8.73
N VAL A 2 11.91 -6.82 7.74
CA VAL A 2 11.17 -5.56 7.90
C VAL A 2 9.75 -5.80 7.43
N LYS A 3 8.76 -5.26 8.15
CA LYS A 3 7.37 -5.23 7.70
C LYS A 3 7.07 -3.82 7.18
N VAL A 4 6.55 -3.75 5.96
CA VAL A 4 6.05 -2.51 5.36
C VAL A 4 4.56 -2.66 5.16
N GLU A 5 3.80 -1.67 5.62
CA GLU A 5 2.36 -1.59 5.44
C GLU A 5 2.06 -0.32 4.64
N THR A 6 1.26 -0.46 3.59
CA THR A 6 0.92 0.63 2.68
C THR A 6 -0.51 0.45 2.22
N VAL A 7 -1.26 1.53 2.23
CA VAL A 7 -2.63 1.60 1.74
C VAL A 7 -2.61 2.39 0.44
N VAL A 8 -3.24 1.85 -0.59
CA VAL A 8 -3.39 2.49 -1.90
C VAL A 8 -4.87 2.57 -2.26
N CYS A 9 -5.25 3.58 -3.04
CA CYS A 9 -6.63 3.79 -3.49
C CYS A 9 -6.71 3.88 -5.03
N ASP A 10 -6.06 4.86 -5.64
CA ASP A 10 -6.13 5.07 -7.09
C ASP A 10 -5.11 4.23 -7.88
N ILE A 11 -4.14 3.65 -7.19
CA ILE A 11 -3.09 2.82 -7.79
C ILE A 11 -3.58 1.36 -7.80
N PRO A 12 -3.57 0.67 -8.94
CA PRO A 12 -3.94 -0.75 -9.01
C PRO A 12 -3.06 -1.60 -8.10
N VAL A 13 -3.67 -2.47 -7.30
CA VAL A 13 -2.97 -3.36 -6.36
C VAL A 13 -1.95 -4.25 -7.09
N ASP A 14 -2.31 -4.79 -8.25
CA ASP A 14 -1.42 -5.64 -9.05
C ASP A 14 -0.12 -4.92 -9.46
N LEU A 15 -0.20 -3.62 -9.77
CA LEU A 15 0.97 -2.83 -10.13
C LEU A 15 1.93 -2.74 -8.94
N VAL A 16 1.40 -2.51 -7.74
CA VAL A 16 2.20 -2.45 -6.51
C VAL A 16 2.82 -3.81 -6.21
N MET A 17 2.06 -4.89 -6.31
CA MET A 17 2.55 -6.25 -6.06
C MET A 17 3.66 -6.64 -7.03
N ASN A 18 3.47 -6.39 -8.32
CA ASN A 18 4.47 -6.71 -9.35
C ASN A 18 5.74 -5.89 -9.16
N THR A 19 5.61 -4.58 -8.92
CA THR A 19 6.76 -3.69 -8.67
C THR A 19 7.54 -4.13 -7.43
N ALA A 20 6.84 -4.44 -6.34
CA ALA A 20 7.45 -4.93 -5.10
C ALA A 20 8.17 -6.26 -5.30
N ARG A 21 7.56 -7.20 -6.04
CA ARG A 21 8.19 -8.47 -6.39
C ARG A 21 9.47 -8.25 -7.19
N ASP A 22 9.40 -7.49 -8.29
CA ASP A 22 10.54 -7.28 -9.19
C ASP A 22 11.71 -6.58 -8.47
N THR A 23 11.41 -5.74 -7.48
CA THR A 23 12.43 -4.99 -6.72
C THR A 23 13.02 -5.80 -5.57
N LEU A 24 12.22 -6.63 -4.89
CA LEU A 24 12.61 -7.31 -3.65
C LEU A 24 13.04 -8.77 -3.86
N GLN A 25 12.65 -9.40 -4.97
CA GLN A 25 12.98 -10.80 -5.24
C GLN A 25 14.48 -10.97 -5.49
N THR A 26 15.12 -11.83 -4.71
CA THR A 26 16.53 -12.22 -4.87
C THR A 26 16.69 -13.57 -5.55
N GLY A 27 15.63 -14.39 -5.56
CA GLY A 27 15.64 -15.76 -6.10
C GLY A 27 15.97 -16.83 -5.06
N GLU A 28 16.29 -16.43 -3.83
CA GLU A 28 16.59 -17.32 -2.72
C GLU A 28 15.37 -17.55 -1.82
N VAL A 29 15.37 -18.67 -1.08
CA VAL A 29 14.32 -18.94 -0.10
C VAL A 29 14.40 -17.90 1.02
N GLY A 30 13.35 -17.09 1.15
CA GLY A 30 13.27 -16.06 2.20
C GLY A 30 12.92 -14.66 1.70
N ASP A 31 12.72 -14.46 0.39
CA ASP A 31 12.32 -13.18 -0.22
C ASP A 31 11.06 -12.56 0.40
N GLY A 32 10.23 -13.37 1.06
CA GLY A 32 9.10 -12.92 1.86
C GLY A 32 7.75 -13.21 1.21
N LYS A 33 6.72 -12.51 1.69
CA LYS A 33 5.33 -12.66 1.27
C LYS A 33 4.66 -11.30 1.28
N ILE A 34 3.76 -11.08 0.33
CA ILE A 34 2.90 -9.89 0.28
C ILE A 34 1.48 -10.36 0.56
N PHE A 35 0.77 -9.64 1.43
CA PHE A 35 -0.62 -9.89 1.75
C PHE A 35 -1.45 -8.67 1.33
N VAL A 36 -2.63 -8.90 0.80
CA VAL A 36 -3.57 -7.86 0.38
C VAL A 36 -4.80 -7.95 1.26
N TYR A 37 -5.24 -6.82 1.78
CA TYR A 37 -6.44 -6.68 2.60
C TYR A 37 -7.24 -5.48 2.09
N ASP A 38 -8.56 -5.62 2.08
CA ASP A 38 -9.45 -4.49 1.82
C ASP A 38 -9.45 -3.56 3.04
N VAL A 39 -9.36 -2.25 2.76
CA VAL A 39 -9.46 -1.20 3.78
C VAL A 39 -10.81 -0.52 3.62
N GLU A 40 -11.71 -0.72 4.59
CA GLU A 40 -13.09 -0.20 4.51
C GLU A 40 -13.16 1.33 4.70
N ASP A 41 -12.35 1.90 5.58
CA ASP A 41 -12.28 3.35 5.82
C ASP A 41 -10.87 3.76 6.26
N SER A 42 -10.52 5.02 6.00
CA SER A 42 -9.28 5.65 6.43
C SER A 42 -9.54 7.10 6.83
N MET A 43 -8.75 7.63 7.77
CA MET A 43 -8.93 9.01 8.26
C MET A 43 -7.59 9.72 8.42
N ARG A 44 -7.50 10.93 7.88
CA ARG A 44 -6.36 11.84 8.10
C ARG A 44 -6.60 12.65 9.38
N ILE A 45 -5.88 12.33 10.45
CA ILE A 45 -6.09 12.93 11.80
C ILE A 45 -6.09 14.46 11.79
N ARG A 46 -5.18 15.08 11.02
CA ARG A 46 -5.00 16.54 10.98
C ARG A 46 -6.25 17.27 10.45
N THR A 47 -6.92 16.73 9.44
CA THR A 47 -8.02 17.40 8.73
C THR A 47 -9.38 16.76 9.02
N GLY A 48 -9.41 15.55 9.55
CA GLY A 48 -10.62 14.73 9.70
C GLY A 48 -11.13 14.14 8.39
N THR A 49 -10.42 14.32 7.27
CA THR A 49 -10.79 13.78 5.96
C THR A 49 -10.87 12.26 6.01
N ARG A 50 -11.91 11.67 5.41
CA ARG A 50 -12.19 10.23 5.42
C ARG A 50 -12.16 9.59 4.02
N GLY A 51 -12.12 8.26 3.98
CA GLY A 51 -12.18 7.46 2.76
C GLY A 51 -10.95 7.66 1.87
N THR A 52 -11.12 7.48 0.56
CA THR A 52 -10.01 7.58 -0.42
C THR A 52 -9.23 8.89 -0.32
N LYS A 53 -9.92 10.00 -0.04
CA LYS A 53 -9.31 11.33 0.13
C LYS A 53 -8.35 11.45 1.31
N ALA A 54 -8.40 10.53 2.27
CA ALA A 54 -7.41 10.50 3.36
C ALA A 54 -6.06 9.93 2.90
N VAL A 55 -6.08 9.14 1.81
CA VAL A 55 -4.93 8.45 1.23
C VAL A 55 -4.34 9.23 0.05
N THR A 56 -5.16 9.95 -0.71
CA THR A 56 -4.70 10.81 -1.82
C THR A 56 -4.17 12.16 -1.32
N ASP A 57 -3.30 12.79 -2.12
CA ASP A 57 -2.77 14.13 -1.88
C ASP A 57 -3.51 15.21 -2.69
N ASP A 58 -4.83 15.08 -2.81
CA ASP A 58 -5.68 16.02 -3.56
C ASP A 58 -5.90 17.38 -2.85
N GLU A 59 -5.12 17.70 -1.81
CA GLU A 59 -5.09 19.03 -1.20
C GLU A 59 -3.97 19.86 -1.83
N VAL A 60 -4.20 20.29 -3.08
CA VAL A 60 -3.46 21.39 -3.73
C VAL A 60 -4.36 22.61 -3.81
#